data_AF-A0A374A676-F1
#
_entry.id   AF-A0A374A676-F1
#
_cell.length_a   1.000
_cell.length_b   1.000
_cell.length_c   1.000
_cell.angle_alpha   90.00
_cell.angle_beta   90.00
_cell.angle_gamma   90.00
#
_symmetry.space_group_name_H-M   'P 1'
#
loop_
_entity.id
_entity.type
_entity.pdbx_description
1 polymer ?
#
loop_
_entity_poly.entity_id
_entity_poly.type
_entity_poly.pdbx_seq_one_letter_code
_entity_poly.pdbx_strand_id
1 'polypeptide(L)'
;MIAGSALVMSACSDNVAEMNPAPAGNNDFVTLAEISASLPATRAYLEDVEFGAGKEVKTFWSSGDCITVWSEQEPERLLLYRLKSGADTPNAVFEVVGNEEGVHGTQFYALYNGSSSASKQITLNSVQNNNINRPSNNIAEGAAPMAAYAAVEDGNLSNVRFAFKNLCGIMAVTLTTDADAALGSITLNSTANLTGSGEVRFVNGEPSFRIGANAGKSISRELGNYKVKGGEPNTFYFVVPAQSYGYLALDVMSSTNPKPVWSRTRTIADGLSVDAGSITRIANVTVRTVAPHVYKVGDIYPNGAVGGDVKGIVFEAAQDGQSGKIAALKDCSVNGTEVSDEIGTYYWYSWGPSAAALNSISDGKANTEAVRGNSADYPAFAAALALGDGWYLPARDELSTLFDMQGELINKGGYQEMLGIAYWSSTLTGSARAKKINYYDAVEAAMATVSLSSQSTVEGSVRAIAQFEIK
;
A
#
# COMPACT_ATOMS: atom_id res chain seq x y z
N MET A 1 -15.97 -6.41 62.03
CA MET A 1 -15.10 -7.57 61.73
C MET A 1 -15.74 -8.34 60.60
N ILE A 2 -14.92 -8.75 59.64
CA ILE A 2 -15.27 -9.26 58.31
C ILE A 2 -15.85 -10.68 58.36
N ALA A 3 -16.78 -10.91 57.42
CA ALA A 3 -17.12 -12.14 56.67
C ALA A 3 -17.83 -13.37 57.30
N GLY A 4 -18.67 -13.93 56.43
CA GLY A 4 -19.23 -15.28 56.42
C GLY A 4 -20.52 -15.29 55.59
N SER A 5 -20.49 -15.23 54.24
CA SER A 5 -20.27 -16.35 53.29
C SER A 5 -21.42 -17.40 53.36
N ALA A 6 -22.02 -17.92 52.29
CA ALA A 6 -21.73 -17.88 50.86
C ALA A 6 -22.83 -18.62 50.04
N LEU A 7 -22.61 -18.63 48.71
CA LEU A 7 -23.08 -19.53 47.62
C LEU A 7 -24.39 -19.15 46.92
N VAL A 8 -24.44 -19.10 45.58
CA VAL A 8 -24.07 -20.20 44.64
C VAL A 8 -23.38 -19.72 43.32
N MET A 9 -22.26 -20.40 42.99
CA MET A 9 -21.61 -20.91 41.74
C MET A 9 -21.83 -20.20 40.36
N SER A 10 -20.82 -19.77 39.57
CA SER A 10 -19.60 -20.38 38.96
C SER A 10 -19.81 -20.96 37.54
N ALA A 11 -19.21 -20.34 36.51
CA ALA A 11 -18.19 -20.91 35.59
C ALA A 11 -18.20 -20.22 34.21
N CYS A 12 -17.01 -19.85 33.74
CA CYS A 12 -16.71 -19.34 32.40
C CYS A 12 -16.95 -20.41 31.31
N SER A 13 -17.45 -20.01 30.14
CA SER A 13 -17.02 -20.63 28.88
C SER A 13 -17.15 -19.66 27.71
N ASP A 14 -16.18 -19.77 26.82
CA ASP A 14 -16.08 -19.14 25.52
C ASP A 14 -17.33 -19.38 24.67
N ASN A 15 -17.66 -18.40 23.83
CA ASN A 15 -18.32 -18.65 22.56
C ASN A 15 -17.80 -17.66 21.51
N VAL A 16 -16.75 -18.15 20.85
CA VAL A 16 -16.32 -17.76 19.51
C VAL A 16 -17.50 -18.01 18.56
N ALA A 17 -18.01 -16.95 17.95
CA ALA A 17 -18.74 -17.04 16.69
C ALA A 17 -17.96 -16.22 15.67
N GLU A 18 -17.09 -16.94 14.95
CA GLU A 18 -16.44 -16.50 13.72
C GLU A 18 -17.48 -15.94 12.75
N MET A 19 -17.42 -14.63 12.46
CA MET A 19 -17.79 -14.14 11.14
C MET A 19 -16.50 -13.95 10.36
N ASN A 20 -16.26 -14.90 9.46
CA ASN A 20 -15.21 -14.89 8.44
C ASN A 20 -15.01 -13.50 7.83
N PRO A 21 -13.76 -13.02 7.72
CA PRO A 21 -13.46 -11.93 6.80
C PRO A 21 -13.56 -12.50 5.38
N ALA A 22 -14.55 -12.04 4.62
CA ALA A 22 -14.52 -12.19 3.18
C ALA A 22 -13.35 -11.35 2.63
N PRO A 23 -12.50 -11.87 1.74
CA PRO A 23 -11.44 -11.09 1.11
C PRO A 23 -12.09 -10.18 0.06
N ALA A 24 -12.36 -8.93 0.45
CA ALA A 24 -12.74 -7.88 -0.48
C ALA A 24 -11.47 -7.22 -1.03
N GLY A 25 -11.47 -6.99 -2.34
CA GLY A 25 -10.29 -6.61 -3.12
C GLY A 25 -9.55 -5.37 -2.59
N ASN A 26 -8.23 -5.43 -2.74
CA ASN A 26 -7.30 -4.33 -2.53
C ASN A 26 -7.79 -3.03 -3.17
N ASN A 27 -8.36 -2.11 -2.38
CA ASN A 27 -8.56 -0.69 -2.73
C ASN A 27 -8.93 0.15 -1.48
N ASP A 28 -8.25 -0.08 -0.35
CA ASP A 28 -8.57 0.59 0.91
C ASP A 28 -8.12 2.07 0.93
N PHE A 29 -8.95 2.94 0.34
CA PHE A 29 -8.98 4.36 0.69
C PHE A 29 -9.97 4.54 1.83
N VAL A 30 -9.47 5.00 2.98
CA VAL A 30 -10.30 5.34 4.13
C VAL A 30 -10.31 6.86 4.26
N THR A 31 -11.46 7.48 3.94
CA THR A 31 -11.78 8.87 4.26
C THR A 31 -12.47 8.91 5.62
N LEU A 32 -11.87 9.60 6.57
CA LEU A 32 -12.53 9.90 7.85
C LEU A 32 -13.33 11.20 7.66
N ALA A 33 -14.65 11.06 7.55
CA ALA A 33 -15.58 12.20 7.44
C ALA A 33 -16.04 12.67 8.83
N GLU A 34 -16.28 13.98 8.92
CA GLU A 34 -16.63 14.77 10.12
C GLU A 34 -15.49 15.08 11.10
N ILE A 35 -14.94 16.28 10.97
CA ILE A 35 -14.25 16.98 12.06
C ILE A 35 -14.92 18.34 12.25
N SER A 36 -16.02 18.36 13.01
CA SER A 36 -16.51 19.58 13.63
C SER A 36 -15.74 19.81 14.93
N ALA A 37 -14.88 20.83 14.93
CA ALA A 37 -13.92 21.23 15.98
C ALA A 37 -12.64 20.38 16.10
N SER A 38 -11.52 21.05 15.78
CA SER A 38 -10.10 20.79 16.12
C SER A 38 -9.34 19.70 15.31
N LEU A 39 -8.14 20.04 14.78
CA LEU A 39 -6.99 19.17 14.35
C LEU A 39 -5.60 19.91 14.42
N PRO A 40 -4.50 19.36 15.00
CA PRO A 40 -3.18 19.96 15.34
C PRO A 40 -2.44 20.42 14.12
N ALA A 41 -1.56 21.40 14.13
CA ALA A 41 -1.20 22.49 15.02
C ALA A 41 -0.24 23.30 14.17
N THR A 42 -0.05 24.57 14.49
CA THR A 42 1.13 25.29 13.96
C THR A 42 2.42 24.70 14.56
N ARG A 43 2.30 23.72 15.49
CA ARG A 43 3.18 22.56 15.79
C ARG A 43 2.48 21.19 15.65
N ALA A 44 2.16 20.70 14.45
CA ALA A 44 1.49 19.39 14.34
C ALA A 44 2.30 18.29 15.04
N TYR A 45 1.73 17.70 16.08
CA TYR A 45 2.11 16.43 16.67
C TYR A 45 0.90 15.51 16.48
N LEU A 46 1.12 14.40 15.79
CA LEU A 46 0.24 13.24 15.84
C LEU A 46 1.04 12.31 16.73
N GLU A 47 0.66 12.24 17.99
CA GLU A 47 1.18 11.23 18.88
C GLU A 47 0.94 9.87 18.19
N ASP A 48 1.95 9.01 18.12
CA ASP A 48 1.82 7.63 17.65
C ASP A 48 0.84 6.92 18.58
N VAL A 49 -0.45 7.13 18.36
CA VAL A 49 -1.50 6.37 19.02
C VAL A 49 -1.66 5.13 18.17
N GLU A 50 -1.33 3.97 18.72
CA GLU A 50 -1.98 2.73 18.30
C GLU A 50 -3.49 3.00 18.28
N PHE A 51 -4.06 3.29 17.12
CA PHE A 51 -5.43 3.79 17.01
C PHE A 51 -6.41 2.63 17.17
N GLY A 52 -6.66 2.29 18.44
CA GLY A 52 -7.98 1.89 18.91
C GLY A 52 -8.95 3.08 18.84
N ALA A 53 -10.22 2.78 18.67
CA ALA A 53 -11.31 3.73 18.44
C ALA A 53 -11.26 5.01 19.31
N GLY A 54 -11.32 6.20 18.68
CA GLY A 54 -11.91 7.39 19.29
C GLY A 54 -11.03 8.51 19.87
N LYS A 55 -9.78 8.74 19.42
CA LYS A 55 -9.03 9.96 19.81
C LYS A 55 -9.14 11.10 18.79
N GLU A 56 -9.74 12.21 19.21
CA GLU A 56 -9.77 13.50 18.49
C GLU A 56 -8.36 14.09 18.33
N VAL A 57 -8.08 14.65 17.15
CA VAL A 57 -6.83 15.30 16.78
C VAL A 57 -7.11 16.83 17.00
N LYS A 58 -6.26 17.69 17.62
CA LYS A 58 -6.59 19.12 17.96
C LYS A 58 -5.59 20.22 17.57
N THR A 59 -6.00 21.35 16.96
CA THR A 59 -5.13 22.49 16.55
C THR A 59 -4.43 23.11 17.74
N PHE A 60 -3.11 23.27 17.74
CA PHE A 60 -2.37 24.03 18.76
C PHE A 60 -1.68 25.25 18.13
N TRP A 61 -1.73 26.38 18.83
CA TRP A 61 -1.05 27.61 18.43
C TRP A 61 0.42 27.59 18.86
N SER A 62 1.28 28.32 18.17
CA SER A 62 2.73 28.37 18.40
C SER A 62 3.18 29.78 18.68
N SER A 63 4.17 29.93 19.55
CA SER A 63 4.81 31.23 19.77
C SER A 63 5.27 31.82 18.43
N GLY A 64 4.84 33.06 18.15
CA GLY A 64 5.12 33.76 16.90
C GLY A 64 4.01 33.69 15.84
N ASP A 65 2.99 32.85 16.02
CA ASP A 65 1.84 32.81 15.12
C ASP A 65 1.16 34.17 15.03
N CYS A 66 0.69 34.49 13.82
CA CYS A 66 -0.06 35.69 13.55
C CYS A 66 -1.34 35.34 12.77
N ILE A 67 -2.38 36.14 12.97
CA ILE A 67 -3.62 36.10 12.19
C ILE A 67 -3.87 37.47 11.57
N THR A 68 -4.47 37.48 10.39
CA THR A 68 -4.99 38.71 9.77
C THR A 68 -6.46 38.85 10.17
N VAL A 69 -6.87 40.02 10.64
CA VAL A 69 -8.26 40.32 11.01
C VAL A 69 -8.77 41.55 10.25
N TRP A 70 -10.01 41.47 9.77
CA TRP A 70 -10.75 42.58 9.17
C TRP A 70 -12.23 42.49 9.50
N SER A 71 -12.99 43.53 9.18
CA SER A 71 -14.44 43.60 9.43
C SER A 71 -15.22 43.85 8.15
N GLU A 72 -16.55 43.77 8.25
CA GLU A 72 -17.47 44.15 7.19
C GLU A 72 -17.47 45.65 6.90
N GLN A 73 -17.16 46.48 7.90
CA GLN A 73 -17.11 47.95 7.75
C GLN A 73 -15.77 48.42 7.18
N GLU A 74 -14.69 47.68 7.45
CA GLU A 74 -13.34 48.01 7.02
C GLU A 74 -12.72 46.85 6.21
N PRO A 75 -13.31 46.46 5.06
CA PRO A 75 -12.91 45.26 4.34
C PRO A 75 -11.47 45.32 3.80
N GLU A 76 -10.93 46.50 3.56
CA GLU A 76 -9.56 46.70 3.06
C GLU A 76 -8.54 47.02 4.17
N ARG A 77 -8.99 47.22 5.42
CA ARG A 77 -8.11 47.46 6.57
C ARG A 77 -7.72 46.12 7.18
N LEU A 78 -6.62 45.57 6.72
CA LEU A 78 -6.10 44.29 7.20
C LEU A 78 -5.13 44.51 8.35
N LEU A 79 -5.52 44.09 9.56
CA LEU A 79 -4.67 44.20 10.73
C LEU A 79 -4.03 42.86 11.07
N LEU A 80 -2.75 42.90 11.40
CA LEU A 80 -2.03 41.74 11.88
C LEU A 80 -2.17 41.66 13.40
N TYR A 81 -2.57 40.50 13.90
CA TYR A 81 -2.59 40.19 15.31
C TYR A 81 -1.59 39.07 15.60
N ARG A 82 -0.76 39.24 16.63
CA ARG A 82 0.22 38.26 17.08
C ARG A 82 -0.29 37.50 18.29
N LEU A 83 0.09 36.23 18.39
CA LEU A 83 -0.18 35.41 19.55
C LEU A 83 0.41 36.06 20.82
N LYS A 84 -0.46 36.37 21.78
CA LYS A 84 -0.09 36.91 23.09
C LYS A 84 0.05 35.81 24.14
N SER A 85 -0.90 34.87 24.16
CA SER A 85 -0.93 33.74 25.10
C SER A 85 -1.69 32.56 24.54
N GLY A 86 -1.48 31.37 25.12
CA GLY A 86 -2.09 30.12 24.66
C GLY A 86 -1.24 29.32 23.67
N ALA A 87 0.06 29.59 23.58
CA ALA A 87 1.01 28.74 22.87
C ALA A 87 0.95 27.30 23.40
N ASP A 88 1.07 26.33 22.50
CA ASP A 88 0.94 24.90 22.75
C ASP A 88 -0.44 24.50 23.33
N THR A 89 -1.47 25.35 23.13
CA THR A 89 -2.87 25.06 23.47
C THR A 89 -3.79 25.32 22.26
N PRO A 90 -5.01 24.74 22.22
CA PRO A 90 -5.97 25.03 21.16
C PRO A 90 -6.68 26.37 21.29
N ASN A 91 -6.55 27.02 22.45
CA ASN A 91 -7.19 28.30 22.74
C ASN A 91 -6.13 29.38 22.84
N ALA A 92 -6.21 30.40 21.99
CA ALA A 92 -5.23 31.47 21.96
C ALA A 92 -5.87 32.84 22.17
N VAL A 93 -5.09 33.73 22.76
CA VAL A 93 -5.39 35.17 22.78
C VAL A 93 -4.40 35.85 21.85
N PHE A 94 -4.95 36.65 20.94
CA PHE A 94 -4.18 37.44 19.98
C PHE A 94 -4.31 38.93 20.30
N GLU A 95 -3.24 39.69 20.08
CA GLU A 95 -3.24 41.14 20.21
C GLU A 95 -2.76 41.81 18.93
N VAL A 96 -3.30 42.99 18.62
CA VAL A 96 -2.92 43.75 17.44
C VAL A 96 -1.43 44.10 17.51
N VAL A 97 -0.74 43.97 16.38
CA VAL A 97 0.69 44.31 16.29
C VAL A 97 0.84 45.83 16.18
N GLY A 98 1.64 46.41 17.07
CA GLY A 98 1.90 47.85 17.12
C GLY A 98 0.91 48.60 18.01
N ASN A 99 0.82 49.92 17.83
CA ASN A 99 -0.06 50.80 18.61
C ASN A 99 -1.35 51.14 17.83
N GLU A 100 -1.83 50.21 17.00
CA GLU A 100 -3.01 50.42 16.17
C GLU A 100 -4.28 50.16 16.96
N GLU A 101 -5.32 50.93 16.66
CA GLU A 101 -6.67 50.60 17.10
C GLU A 101 -7.17 49.38 16.30
N GLY A 102 -7.89 48.46 16.97
CA GLY A 102 -8.47 47.29 16.33
C GLY A 102 -9.49 47.65 15.25
N VAL A 103 -9.93 46.66 14.47
CA VAL A 103 -10.97 46.88 13.45
C VAL A 103 -12.34 47.12 14.06
N HIS A 104 -13.14 47.97 13.42
CA HIS A 104 -14.49 48.32 13.87
C HIS A 104 -15.54 47.55 13.08
N GLY A 105 -16.58 47.06 13.75
CA GLY A 105 -17.65 46.33 13.07
C GLY A 105 -18.53 45.53 14.00
N THR A 106 -19.44 44.79 13.38
CA THR A 106 -20.30 43.78 14.01
C THR A 106 -20.02 42.38 13.48
N GLN A 107 -19.29 42.29 12.36
CA GLN A 107 -18.92 41.03 11.70
C GLN A 107 -17.44 41.02 11.37
N PHE A 108 -16.73 40.10 11.98
CA PHE A 108 -15.27 40.01 11.89
C PHE A 108 -14.87 38.74 11.17
N TYR A 109 -13.76 38.85 10.44
CA TYR A 109 -13.17 37.79 9.68
C TYR A 109 -11.72 37.65 10.11
N ALA A 110 -11.26 36.41 10.28
CA ALA A 110 -9.87 36.13 10.61
C ALA A 110 -9.29 35.07 9.67
N LEU A 111 -8.02 35.25 9.32
CA LEU A 111 -7.24 34.32 8.50
C LEU A 111 -5.92 33.99 9.20
N TYR A 112 -5.65 32.71 9.39
CA TYR A 112 -4.33 32.18 9.64
C TYR A 112 -3.78 31.60 8.33
N ASN A 113 -2.68 32.16 7.84
CA ASN A 113 -1.99 31.72 6.62
C ASN A 113 -0.49 31.46 6.85
N GLY A 114 -0.06 31.37 8.11
CA GLY A 114 1.35 31.21 8.47
C GLY A 114 2.26 32.40 8.13
N SER A 115 1.68 33.54 7.73
CA SER A 115 2.43 34.75 7.37
C SER A 115 2.59 35.69 8.55
N SER A 116 3.73 36.39 8.59
CA SER A 116 3.98 37.53 9.48
C SER A 116 3.54 38.87 8.89
N SER A 117 2.77 38.85 7.80
CA SER A 117 2.23 40.03 7.11
C SER A 117 0.73 39.90 6.90
N ALA A 118 -0.02 40.98 7.10
CA ALA A 118 -1.47 41.02 6.92
C ALA A 118 -1.84 40.79 5.45
N SER A 119 -2.70 39.81 5.17
CA SER A 119 -3.13 39.47 3.82
C SER A 119 -4.42 38.63 3.83
N LYS A 120 -5.19 38.69 2.73
CA LYS A 120 -6.29 37.74 2.45
C LYS A 120 -5.84 36.53 1.60
N GLN A 121 -4.58 36.52 1.17
CA GLN A 121 -4.02 35.47 0.33
C GLN A 121 -3.48 34.32 1.16
N ILE A 122 -3.68 33.12 0.63
CA ILE A 122 -3.10 31.87 1.10
C ILE A 122 -2.14 31.38 0.02
N THR A 123 -0.95 30.97 0.41
CA THR A 123 0.03 30.34 -0.47
C THR A 123 0.36 28.95 0.06
N LEU A 124 0.02 27.92 -0.70
CA LEU A 124 0.48 26.56 -0.43
C LEU A 124 1.82 26.35 -1.13
N ASN A 125 2.88 26.25 -0.34
CA ASN A 125 4.23 26.11 -0.87
C ASN A 125 4.41 24.77 -1.60
N SER A 126 5.18 24.81 -2.69
CA SER A 126 5.56 23.60 -3.44
C SER A 126 6.42 22.64 -2.65
N VAL A 127 7.06 23.12 -1.58
CA VAL A 127 7.86 22.34 -0.65
C VAL A 127 7.32 22.57 0.77
N GLN A 128 6.89 21.50 1.43
CA GLN A 128 6.36 21.52 2.79
C GLN A 128 7.34 20.85 3.75
N ASN A 129 8.21 21.65 4.35
CA ASN A 129 9.24 21.19 5.26
C ASN A 129 8.92 21.55 6.71
N ASN A 130 9.43 20.71 7.60
CA ASN A 130 9.46 21.00 9.03
C ASN A 130 10.72 21.78 9.40
N ASN A 131 10.58 22.64 10.40
CA ASN A 131 11.73 23.29 11.03
C ASN A 131 12.61 22.24 11.75
N ILE A 132 13.90 22.53 11.95
CA ILE A 132 14.94 21.58 12.42
C ILE A 132 14.54 20.84 13.71
N ASN A 133 13.70 21.45 14.54
CA ASN A 133 13.29 20.93 15.84
C ASN A 133 12.07 19.98 15.80
N ARG A 134 11.61 19.54 14.62
CA ARG A 134 10.41 18.70 14.49
C ARG A 134 10.67 17.43 13.66
N PRO A 135 9.97 16.32 13.96
CA PRO A 135 10.03 15.11 13.16
C PRO A 135 9.69 15.43 11.70
N SER A 136 10.53 15.05 10.74
CA SER A 136 10.33 15.36 9.31
C SER A 136 9.13 14.64 8.69
N ASN A 137 8.43 13.82 9.45
CA ASN A 137 7.23 13.09 9.04
C ASN A 137 5.90 13.78 9.44
N ASN A 138 5.90 14.93 10.13
CA ASN A 138 4.67 15.62 10.60
C ASN A 138 4.22 16.83 9.75
N ILE A 139 3.00 17.37 9.84
CA ILE A 139 2.54 18.53 9.04
C ILE A 139 3.49 19.74 9.16
N ALA A 140 3.82 20.35 8.02
CA ALA A 140 4.72 21.49 7.93
C ALA A 140 4.20 22.73 8.69
N GLU A 141 5.12 23.46 9.32
CA GLU A 141 4.80 24.69 10.07
C GLU A 141 4.16 25.73 9.13
N GLY A 142 3.02 26.30 9.56
CA GLY A 142 2.27 27.28 8.77
C GLY A 142 1.62 26.74 7.49
N ALA A 143 1.72 25.43 7.19
CA ALA A 143 1.22 24.86 5.94
C ALA A 143 -0.30 24.64 5.93
N ALA A 144 -0.96 24.68 7.09
CA ALA A 144 -2.40 24.46 7.26
C ALA A 144 -3.14 25.81 7.43
N PRO A 145 -3.64 26.43 6.34
CA PRO A 145 -4.38 27.68 6.44
C PRO A 145 -5.75 27.45 7.08
N MET A 146 -6.14 28.38 7.94
CA MET A 146 -7.43 28.36 8.63
C MET A 146 -8.10 29.71 8.54
N ALA A 147 -9.43 29.75 8.51
CA ALA A 147 -10.16 31.01 8.63
C ALA A 147 -11.36 30.89 9.56
N ALA A 148 -11.80 32.03 10.07
CA ALA A 148 -12.91 32.14 11.00
C ALA A 148 -13.76 33.36 10.68
N TYR A 149 -15.04 33.24 11.02
CA TYR A 149 -16.01 34.31 11.03
C TYR A 149 -16.56 34.44 12.44
N ALA A 150 -16.84 35.67 12.87
CA ALA A 150 -17.49 35.95 14.14
C ALA A 150 -18.45 37.13 13.99
N ALA A 151 -19.67 36.99 14.47
CA ALA A 151 -20.63 38.09 14.59
C ALA A 151 -20.84 38.42 16.07
N VAL A 152 -20.99 39.71 16.40
CA VAL A 152 -21.23 40.19 17.77
C VAL A 152 -22.64 40.79 17.82
N GLU A 153 -23.53 40.17 18.60
CA GLU A 153 -24.96 40.53 18.63
C GLU A 153 -25.28 41.80 19.46
N ASP A 154 -24.46 42.13 20.48
CA ASP A 154 -24.84 43.12 21.51
C ASP A 154 -23.95 44.37 21.58
N GLY A 155 -23.15 44.68 20.57
CA GLY A 155 -22.32 45.90 20.55
C GLY A 155 -21.21 45.98 21.62
N ASN A 156 -21.07 44.96 22.48
CA ASN A 156 -19.94 44.79 23.39
C ASN A 156 -18.74 44.25 22.61
N LEU A 157 -17.92 45.16 22.10
CA LEU A 157 -16.72 44.91 21.30
C LEU A 157 -15.54 44.29 22.08
N SER A 158 -15.71 43.99 23.38
CA SER A 158 -14.66 43.40 24.20
C SER A 158 -14.70 41.87 24.10
N ASN A 159 -13.75 41.31 23.32
CA ASN A 159 -13.45 39.88 23.17
C ASN A 159 -14.25 39.12 22.10
N VAL A 160 -14.08 39.50 20.82
CA VAL A 160 -14.50 38.68 19.66
C VAL A 160 -13.86 37.29 19.74
N ARG A 161 -14.67 36.24 19.64
CA ARG A 161 -14.21 34.85 19.66
C ARG A 161 -14.31 34.23 18.27
N PHE A 162 -13.18 33.76 17.77
CA PHE A 162 -13.10 33.10 16.47
C PHE A 162 -13.07 31.58 16.63
N ALA A 163 -13.92 30.89 15.86
CA ALA A 163 -13.85 29.44 15.67
C ALA A 163 -13.21 29.16 14.30
N PHE A 164 -11.92 28.83 14.30
CA PHE A 164 -11.16 28.58 13.07
C PHE A 164 -11.53 27.24 12.43
N LYS A 165 -11.69 27.26 11.10
CA LYS A 165 -11.88 26.09 10.24
C LYS A 165 -10.70 25.95 9.29
N ASN A 166 -10.21 24.71 9.12
CA ASN A 166 -9.20 24.38 8.13
C ASN A 166 -9.77 24.54 6.72
N LEU A 167 -9.00 25.16 5.83
CA LEU A 167 -9.43 25.45 4.46
C LEU A 167 -8.91 24.44 3.44
N CYS A 168 -7.93 23.63 3.85
CA CYS A 168 -7.31 22.56 3.08
C CYS A 168 -7.60 21.20 3.73
N GLY A 169 -7.38 20.13 2.98
CA GLY A 169 -7.33 18.79 3.54
C GLY A 169 -5.89 18.30 3.69
N ILE A 170 -5.73 17.15 4.32
CA ILE A 170 -4.44 16.53 4.60
C ILE A 170 -4.39 15.16 3.93
N MET A 171 -3.39 14.91 3.09
CA MET A 171 -3.05 13.57 2.62
C MET A 171 -2.03 12.94 3.56
N ALA A 172 -2.37 11.79 4.15
CA ALA A 172 -1.47 10.97 4.96
C ALA A 172 -0.95 9.81 4.12
N VAL A 173 0.32 9.86 3.74
CA VAL A 173 0.99 8.86 2.91
C VAL A 173 1.80 7.94 3.81
N THR A 174 1.38 6.68 3.94
CA THR A 174 2.15 5.67 4.68
C THR A 174 3.06 4.91 3.73
N LEU A 175 4.36 4.87 4.06
CA LEU A 175 5.40 4.18 3.31
C LEU A 175 5.97 3.03 4.13
N THR A 176 6.32 1.92 3.48
CA THR A 176 7.09 0.83 4.07
C THR A 176 8.27 0.53 3.16
N THR A 177 9.49 0.45 3.68
CA THR A 177 10.65 0.02 2.89
C THR A 177 10.88 -1.48 3.03
N ASP A 178 11.47 -2.14 2.03
CA ASP A 178 11.84 -3.57 2.11
C ASP A 178 13.12 -3.82 2.94
N ALA A 179 13.95 -2.80 3.12
CA ALA A 179 15.12 -2.80 3.98
C ALA A 179 15.28 -1.46 4.69
N ASP A 180 16.23 -1.40 5.63
CA ASP A 180 16.63 -0.14 6.27
C ASP A 180 17.10 0.84 5.21
N ALA A 181 16.57 2.06 5.27
CA ALA A 181 16.83 3.08 4.26
C ALA A 181 16.89 4.47 4.87
N ALA A 182 17.41 5.40 4.06
CA ALA A 182 17.40 6.81 4.39
C ALA A 182 16.76 7.60 3.25
N LEU A 183 15.70 8.33 3.60
CA LEU A 183 14.86 9.08 2.68
C LEU A 183 15.36 10.52 2.58
N GLY A 184 15.53 10.98 1.35
CA GLY A 184 15.90 12.34 0.98
C GLY A 184 14.68 13.24 0.85
N SER A 185 13.68 12.82 0.07
CA SER A 185 12.43 13.54 -0.09
C SER A 185 11.29 12.66 -0.58
N ILE A 186 10.06 13.18 -0.47
CA ILE A 186 8.85 12.58 -1.03
C ILE A 186 8.14 13.64 -1.87
N THR A 187 7.73 13.29 -3.07
CA THR A 187 7.01 14.19 -3.99
C THR A 187 5.70 13.54 -4.42
N LEU A 188 4.61 14.30 -4.35
CA LEU A 188 3.32 13.96 -4.94
C LEU A 188 3.12 14.78 -6.21
N ASN A 189 2.71 14.11 -7.28
CA ASN A 189 2.41 14.69 -8.58
C ASN A 189 0.95 14.38 -8.95
N SER A 190 0.21 15.36 -9.46
CA SER A 190 -1.20 15.19 -9.82
C SER A 190 -1.55 15.91 -11.13
N THR A 191 -2.68 15.56 -11.73
CA THR A 191 -3.30 16.39 -12.77
C THR A 191 -4.09 17.57 -12.17
N ALA A 192 -4.48 17.51 -10.90
CA ALA A 192 -5.13 18.59 -10.16
C ALA A 192 -4.11 19.48 -9.43
N ASN A 193 -4.53 20.68 -9.02
CA ASN A 193 -3.66 21.67 -8.38
C ASN A 193 -3.30 21.24 -6.95
N LEU A 194 -2.02 21.04 -6.64
CA LEU A 194 -1.56 20.69 -5.29
C LEU A 194 -1.04 21.93 -4.52
N THR A 195 -0.51 22.93 -5.22
CA THR A 195 0.28 24.02 -4.62
C THR A 195 0.05 25.33 -5.35
N GLY A 196 0.37 26.47 -4.74
CA GLY A 196 0.13 27.80 -5.32
C GLY A 196 -0.75 28.69 -4.45
N SER A 197 -1.07 29.87 -4.97
CA SER A 197 -1.77 30.91 -4.22
C SER A 197 -3.24 31.02 -4.59
N GLY A 198 -4.04 31.51 -3.65
CA GLY A 198 -5.44 31.85 -3.83
C GLY A 198 -5.94 32.75 -2.72
N GLU A 199 -7.22 33.09 -2.75
CA GLU A 199 -7.85 33.95 -1.74
C GLU A 199 -8.88 33.18 -0.93
N VAL A 200 -9.01 33.57 0.34
CA VAL A 200 -10.10 33.11 1.18
C VAL A 200 -11.39 33.84 0.81
N ARG A 201 -12.50 33.11 0.77
CA ARG A 201 -13.84 33.66 0.54
C ARG A 201 -14.77 33.23 1.65
N PHE A 202 -15.67 34.13 2.05
CA PHE A 202 -16.70 33.84 3.03
C PHE A 202 -18.06 33.90 2.34
N VAL A 203 -18.86 32.85 2.47
CA VAL A 203 -20.25 32.81 1.99
C VAL A 203 -21.13 32.49 3.18
N ASN A 204 -21.99 33.42 3.59
CA ASN A 204 -22.84 33.28 4.79
C ASN A 204 -22.04 32.90 6.06
N GLY A 205 -20.87 33.51 6.25
CA GLY A 205 -19.99 33.22 7.39
C GLY A 205 -19.15 31.94 7.26
N GLU A 206 -19.37 31.14 6.21
CA GLU A 206 -18.59 29.92 5.96
C GLU A 206 -17.34 30.24 5.12
N PRO A 207 -16.12 29.99 5.65
CA PRO A 207 -14.90 30.23 4.91
C PRO A 207 -14.63 29.10 3.91
N SER A 208 -14.10 29.47 2.75
CA SER A 208 -13.64 28.54 1.73
C SER A 208 -12.36 29.08 1.08
N PHE A 209 -11.49 28.18 0.65
CA PHE A 209 -10.29 28.51 -0.11
C PHE A 209 -10.41 27.90 -1.50
N ARG A 210 -10.10 28.70 -2.52
CA ARG A 210 -9.92 28.20 -3.89
C ARG A 210 -8.55 28.61 -4.38
N ILE A 211 -7.78 27.60 -4.78
CA ILE A 211 -6.48 27.81 -5.37
C ILE A 211 -6.62 28.40 -6.79
N GLY A 212 -5.72 29.30 -7.17
CA GLY A 212 -5.73 29.94 -8.49
C GLY A 212 -5.53 28.95 -9.65
N ALA A 213 -5.87 29.37 -10.87
CA ALA A 213 -5.80 28.51 -12.07
C ALA A 213 -4.37 28.10 -12.47
N ASN A 214 -3.36 28.93 -12.18
CA ASN A 214 -1.95 28.70 -12.52
C ASN A 214 -1.16 28.01 -11.39
N ALA A 215 -1.83 27.17 -10.61
CA ALA A 215 -1.23 26.48 -9.48
C ALA A 215 -0.34 25.30 -9.89
N GLY A 216 0.58 24.94 -9.01
CA GLY A 216 1.49 23.83 -9.18
C GLY A 216 0.78 22.48 -9.06
N LYS A 217 1.25 21.52 -9.86
CA LYS A 217 0.76 20.14 -9.95
C LYS A 217 1.63 19.15 -9.18
N SER A 218 2.54 19.68 -8.38
CA SER A 218 3.52 18.93 -7.62
C SER A 218 3.68 19.56 -6.23
N ILE A 219 3.86 18.71 -5.23
CA ILE A 219 4.22 19.09 -3.86
C ILE A 219 5.27 18.13 -3.35
N SER A 220 6.34 18.66 -2.76
CA SER A 220 7.41 17.86 -2.18
C SER A 220 7.57 18.13 -0.68
N ARG A 221 8.23 17.17 -0.04
CA ARG A 221 8.66 17.24 1.34
C ARG A 221 10.10 16.76 1.40
N GLU A 222 11.00 17.65 1.80
CA GLU A 222 12.39 17.32 2.05
C GLU A 222 12.53 16.70 3.45
N LEU A 223 13.20 15.55 3.49
CA LEU A 223 13.33 14.73 4.70
C LEU A 223 14.74 14.78 5.29
N GLY A 224 15.72 15.27 4.54
CA GLY A 224 17.06 15.56 5.07
C GLY A 224 17.77 14.35 5.68
N ASN A 225 17.64 13.17 5.06
CA ASN A 225 18.21 11.88 5.51
C ASN A 225 17.41 11.20 6.63
N TYR A 226 16.08 11.18 6.51
CA TYR A 226 15.20 10.51 7.48
C TYR A 226 15.37 9.00 7.41
N LYS A 227 15.81 8.38 8.51
CA LYS A 227 16.06 6.95 8.60
C LYS A 227 14.76 6.20 8.84
N VAL A 228 14.53 5.15 8.05
CA VAL A 228 13.41 4.23 8.18
C VAL A 228 13.94 2.81 8.32
N LYS A 229 13.21 2.00 9.09
CA LYS A 229 13.53 0.58 9.28
C LYS A 229 12.71 -0.27 8.31
N GLY A 230 13.36 -1.26 7.68
CA GLY A 230 12.72 -2.17 6.74
C GLY A 230 11.53 -2.90 7.39
N GLY A 231 10.43 -2.99 6.66
CA GLY A 231 9.18 -3.60 7.11
C GLY A 231 8.31 -2.72 8.02
N GLU A 232 8.82 -1.59 8.53
CA GLU A 232 8.07 -0.71 9.43
C GLU A 232 7.35 0.42 8.66
N PRO A 233 6.04 0.64 8.89
CA PRO A 233 5.29 1.72 8.25
C PRO A 233 5.68 3.09 8.81
N ASN A 234 5.84 4.07 7.93
CA ASN A 234 6.18 5.47 8.25
C ASN A 234 5.20 6.40 7.53
N THR A 235 4.49 7.27 8.26
CA THR A 235 3.45 8.13 7.67
C THR A 235 3.92 9.58 7.53
N PHE A 236 3.69 10.17 6.36
CA PHE A 236 4.05 11.55 6.01
C PHE A 236 2.80 12.34 5.60
N TYR A 237 2.72 13.61 6.01
CA TYR A 237 1.54 14.45 5.80
C TYR A 237 1.78 15.59 4.81
N PHE A 238 0.83 15.76 3.88
CA PHE A 238 0.82 16.86 2.91
C PHE A 238 -0.47 17.66 3.06
N VAL A 239 -0.36 18.97 3.24
CA VAL A 239 -1.53 19.86 3.19
C VAL A 239 -1.79 20.23 1.74
N VAL A 240 -3.00 19.92 1.26
CA VAL A 240 -3.38 20.05 -0.15
C VAL A 240 -4.76 20.70 -0.27
N PRO A 241 -5.10 21.33 -1.41
CA PRO A 241 -6.44 21.87 -1.63
C PRO A 241 -7.52 20.81 -1.44
N ALA A 242 -8.65 21.20 -0.86
CA ALA A 242 -9.82 20.35 -0.78
C ALA A 242 -10.47 20.21 -2.17
N GLN A 243 -10.37 19.04 -2.78
CA GLN A 243 -10.90 18.72 -4.11
C GLN A 243 -10.73 17.21 -4.41
N SER A 244 -11.23 16.79 -5.57
CA SER A 244 -10.98 15.46 -6.12
C SER A 244 -9.72 15.44 -7.00
N TYR A 245 -8.88 14.43 -6.81
CA TYR A 245 -7.66 14.17 -7.54
C TYR A 245 -7.84 12.90 -8.38
N GLY A 246 -8.08 13.06 -9.68
CA GLY A 246 -8.30 11.91 -10.58
C GLY A 246 -7.03 11.09 -10.85
N TYR A 247 -5.85 11.70 -10.65
CA TYR A 247 -4.55 11.05 -10.75
C TYR A 247 -3.64 11.58 -9.66
N LEU A 248 -2.95 10.68 -8.98
CA LEU A 248 -1.86 11.00 -8.06
C LEU A 248 -0.74 9.99 -8.28
N ALA A 249 0.47 10.51 -8.40
CA ALA A 249 1.73 9.77 -8.44
C ALA A 249 2.59 10.17 -7.24
N LEU A 250 3.32 9.21 -6.71
CA LEU A 250 4.24 9.38 -5.60
C LEU A 250 5.66 9.06 -6.07
N ASP A 251 6.61 9.93 -5.76
CA ASP A 251 8.04 9.70 -5.95
C ASP A 251 8.76 9.79 -4.60
N VAL A 252 9.65 8.83 -4.32
CA VAL A 252 10.43 8.79 -3.08
C VAL A 252 11.92 8.78 -3.43
N MET A 253 12.66 9.76 -2.93
CA MET A 253 14.10 9.87 -3.18
C MET A 253 14.91 9.38 -1.99
N SER A 254 16.01 8.67 -2.27
CA SER A 254 17.02 8.31 -1.26
C SER A 254 17.95 9.51 -0.98
N SER A 255 18.43 9.63 0.25
CA SER A 255 19.40 10.67 0.65
C SER A 255 20.86 10.34 0.33
N THR A 256 21.19 9.08 0.00
CA THR A 256 22.58 8.61 -0.17
C THR A 256 23.00 8.43 -1.63
N ASN A 257 22.10 8.65 -2.60
CA ASN A 257 22.41 8.48 -4.02
C ASN A 257 21.81 9.63 -4.86
N PRO A 258 22.63 10.40 -5.61
CA PRO A 258 22.15 11.51 -6.45
C PRO A 258 21.38 11.08 -7.70
N LYS A 259 21.18 9.76 -7.91
CA LYS A 259 20.21 9.22 -8.87
C LYS A 259 19.03 8.64 -8.08
N PRO A 260 17.76 8.96 -8.44
CA PRO A 260 16.60 8.52 -7.68
C PRO A 260 16.49 7.01 -7.80
N VAL A 261 16.87 6.26 -6.77
CA VAL A 261 16.79 4.79 -6.86
C VAL A 261 15.33 4.32 -6.75
N TRP A 262 14.37 5.11 -6.27
CA TRP A 262 13.03 4.58 -5.94
C TRP A 262 11.85 5.47 -6.39
N SER A 263 11.71 5.72 -7.69
CA SER A 263 10.39 6.14 -8.20
C SER A 263 9.49 4.92 -8.24
N ARG A 264 8.55 4.83 -7.29
CA ARG A 264 7.40 3.96 -7.45
C ARG A 264 6.16 4.82 -7.57
N THR A 265 5.76 5.08 -8.81
CA THR A 265 4.46 5.64 -9.14
C THR A 265 3.36 4.67 -8.71
N ARG A 266 2.86 4.79 -7.47
CA ARG A 266 1.53 4.28 -7.16
C ARG A 266 0.54 5.21 -7.85
N THR A 267 -0.06 4.75 -8.94
CA THR A 267 -1.20 5.44 -9.55
C THR A 267 -2.44 5.15 -8.71
N ILE A 268 -3.03 6.17 -8.12
CA ILE A 268 -4.36 6.07 -7.53
C ILE A 268 -5.37 6.22 -8.68
N ALA A 269 -5.90 5.10 -9.18
CA ALA A 269 -6.71 5.06 -10.41
C ALA A 269 -8.20 5.41 -10.20
N ASP A 270 -8.73 5.23 -8.99
CA ASP A 270 -10.17 5.39 -8.72
C ASP A 270 -10.58 6.81 -8.29
N GLY A 271 -9.65 7.77 -8.40
CA GLY A 271 -9.84 9.14 -7.92
C GLY A 271 -9.80 9.23 -6.38
N LEU A 272 -9.16 10.28 -5.87
CA LEU A 272 -9.03 10.53 -4.44
C LEU A 272 -9.76 11.83 -4.10
N SER A 273 -10.82 11.78 -3.28
CA SER A 273 -11.45 13.01 -2.77
C SER A 273 -10.81 13.39 -1.45
N VAL A 274 -10.41 14.66 -1.34
CA VAL A 274 -9.87 15.23 -0.11
C VAL A 274 -10.74 16.41 0.30
N ASP A 275 -11.33 16.33 1.48
CA ASP A 275 -12.21 17.38 2.02
C ASP A 275 -11.45 18.35 2.93
N ALA A 276 -11.95 19.58 2.99
CA ALA A 276 -11.39 20.60 3.89
C ALA A 276 -11.51 20.14 5.34
N GLY A 277 -10.43 20.29 6.10
CA GLY A 277 -10.37 19.87 7.50
C GLY A 277 -10.35 18.35 7.73
N SER A 278 -10.21 17.53 6.68
CA SER A 278 -10.18 16.07 6.79
C SER A 278 -8.79 15.49 6.50
N ILE A 279 -8.48 14.34 7.12
CA ILE A 279 -7.29 13.54 6.81
C ILE A 279 -7.71 12.38 5.91
N THR A 280 -7.14 12.34 4.72
CA THR A 280 -7.34 11.26 3.75
C THR A 280 -6.10 10.36 3.75
N ARG A 281 -6.29 9.07 4.06
CA ARG A 281 -5.18 8.11 4.13
C ARG A 281 -4.94 7.47 2.77
N ILE A 282 -3.70 7.54 2.32
CA ILE A 282 -3.19 6.81 1.16
C ILE A 282 -2.48 5.58 1.72
N ALA A 283 -3.09 4.40 1.52
CA ALA A 283 -2.64 3.13 2.08
C ALA A 283 -1.16 2.81 1.76
N ASN A 284 -0.57 1.92 2.56
CA ASN A 284 0.84 1.56 2.56
C ASN A 284 1.43 1.43 1.15
N VAL A 285 2.31 2.35 0.79
CA VAL A 285 3.12 2.26 -0.43
C VAL A 285 4.43 1.58 -0.06
N THR A 286 4.66 0.39 -0.63
CA THR A 286 5.94 -0.30 -0.47
C THR A 286 6.98 0.31 -1.41
N VAL A 287 8.05 0.84 -0.82
CA VAL A 287 9.23 1.37 -1.50
C VAL A 287 10.33 0.32 -1.44
N ARG A 288 10.73 -0.22 -2.58
CA ARG A 288 11.84 -1.18 -2.64
C ARG A 288 13.16 -0.44 -2.67
N THR A 289 14.12 -0.84 -1.86
CA THR A 289 15.42 -0.17 -1.67
C THR A 289 16.50 -0.63 -2.65
N VAL A 290 16.23 -1.69 -3.40
CA VAL A 290 17.08 -2.20 -4.46
C VAL A 290 16.24 -2.32 -5.74
N ALA A 291 16.82 -1.93 -6.89
CA ALA A 291 16.18 -2.18 -8.17
C ALA A 291 15.90 -3.69 -8.30
N PRO A 292 14.67 -4.10 -8.65
CA PRO A 292 14.34 -5.52 -8.76
C PRO A 292 15.26 -6.17 -9.81
N HIS A 293 15.73 -7.37 -9.51
CA HIS A 293 16.48 -8.16 -10.48
C HIS A 293 15.57 -8.46 -11.68
N VAL A 294 16.07 -8.20 -12.89
CA VAL A 294 15.38 -8.50 -14.15
C VAL A 294 15.69 -9.96 -14.49
N TYR A 295 14.76 -10.86 -14.18
CA TYR A 295 14.96 -12.29 -14.42
C TYR A 295 14.96 -12.61 -15.91
N LYS A 296 15.81 -13.58 -16.28
CA LYS A 296 15.84 -14.21 -17.59
C LYS A 296 15.72 -15.72 -17.44
N VAL A 297 15.33 -16.38 -18.53
CA VAL A 297 15.38 -17.84 -18.63
C VAL A 297 16.79 -18.35 -18.27
N GLY A 298 16.83 -19.34 -17.38
CA GLY A 298 18.05 -19.92 -16.83
C GLY A 298 18.53 -19.27 -15.52
N ASP A 299 17.92 -18.18 -15.05
CA ASP A 299 18.29 -17.58 -13.77
C ASP A 299 17.82 -18.44 -12.61
N ILE A 300 18.65 -18.50 -11.56
CA ILE A 300 18.30 -19.12 -10.28
C ILE A 300 17.34 -18.21 -9.52
N TYR A 301 16.29 -18.80 -8.94
CA TYR A 301 15.28 -18.08 -8.17
C TYR A 301 15.26 -18.50 -6.69
N PRO A 302 15.22 -17.55 -5.73
CA PRO A 302 15.37 -16.11 -5.95
C PRO A 302 16.81 -15.72 -6.31
N ASN A 303 17.00 -14.58 -6.97
CA ASN A 303 18.31 -14.07 -7.35
C ASN A 303 19.24 -13.95 -6.12
N GLY A 304 20.48 -14.41 -6.27
CA GLY A 304 21.46 -14.44 -5.18
C GLY A 304 21.29 -15.57 -4.18
N ALA A 305 20.26 -16.42 -4.31
CA ALA A 305 20.13 -17.62 -3.49
C ALA A 305 21.26 -18.61 -3.76
N VAL A 306 21.68 -19.32 -2.73
CA VAL A 306 22.72 -20.36 -2.78
C VAL A 306 22.27 -21.58 -1.99
N GLY A 307 22.74 -22.76 -2.39
CA GLY A 307 22.45 -24.01 -1.67
C GLY A 307 20.94 -24.27 -1.53
N GLY A 308 20.50 -24.53 -0.29
CA GLY A 308 19.10 -24.87 0.03
C GLY A 308 18.10 -23.70 -0.10
N ASP A 309 18.58 -22.46 -0.23
CA ASP A 309 17.72 -21.29 -0.42
C ASP A 309 17.23 -21.14 -1.87
N VAL A 310 17.84 -21.89 -2.79
CA VAL A 310 17.40 -21.93 -4.19
C VAL A 310 16.07 -22.68 -4.27
N LYS A 311 15.04 -21.98 -4.73
CA LYS A 311 13.71 -22.56 -4.93
C LYS A 311 13.59 -23.24 -6.29
N GLY A 312 14.14 -22.64 -7.34
CA GLY A 312 14.03 -23.18 -8.69
C GLY A 312 14.84 -22.41 -9.71
N ILE A 313 14.63 -22.74 -10.98
CA ILE A 313 15.24 -22.06 -12.13
C ILE A 313 14.15 -21.47 -13.03
N VAL A 314 14.35 -20.25 -13.50
CA VAL A 314 13.40 -19.56 -14.38
C VAL A 314 13.38 -20.24 -15.74
N PHE A 315 12.21 -20.71 -16.19
CA PHE A 315 12.04 -21.27 -17.54
C PHE A 315 11.15 -20.41 -18.44
N GLU A 316 10.45 -19.44 -17.86
CA GLU A 316 9.66 -18.44 -18.57
C GLU A 316 9.74 -17.11 -17.81
N ALA A 317 9.99 -16.01 -18.52
CA ALA A 317 10.02 -14.67 -17.94
C ALA A 317 9.28 -13.69 -18.84
N ALA A 318 8.51 -12.78 -18.23
CA ALA A 318 7.93 -11.64 -18.91
C ALA A 318 9.03 -10.70 -19.46
N GLN A 319 8.66 -9.84 -20.41
CA GLN A 319 9.63 -8.95 -21.08
C GLN A 319 10.33 -7.98 -20.11
N ASP A 320 9.68 -7.59 -19.02
CA ASP A 320 10.24 -6.75 -17.97
C ASP A 320 11.09 -7.52 -16.95
N GLY A 321 11.10 -8.85 -17.02
CA GLY A 321 11.77 -9.76 -16.08
C GLY A 321 11.22 -9.71 -14.66
N GLN A 322 10.03 -9.12 -14.44
CA GLN A 322 9.45 -8.94 -13.10
C GLN A 322 8.42 -10.02 -12.76
N SER A 323 7.99 -10.81 -13.74
CA SER A 323 7.13 -11.97 -13.52
C SER A 323 7.53 -13.13 -14.42
N GLY A 324 7.10 -14.34 -14.08
CA GLY A 324 7.42 -15.53 -14.85
C GLY A 324 7.11 -16.82 -14.11
N LYS A 325 7.74 -17.90 -14.56
CA LYS A 325 7.60 -19.24 -13.99
C LYS A 325 8.97 -19.86 -13.72
N ILE A 326 9.05 -20.60 -12.62
CA ILE A 326 10.21 -21.38 -12.21
C ILE A 326 9.88 -22.86 -12.21
N ALA A 327 10.87 -23.69 -12.54
CA ALA A 327 10.80 -25.13 -12.44
C ALA A 327 11.56 -25.60 -11.19
N ALA A 328 11.05 -26.66 -10.55
CA ALA A 328 11.76 -27.33 -9.48
C ALA A 328 13.10 -27.88 -10.01
N LEU A 329 14.14 -27.80 -9.19
CA LEU A 329 15.48 -28.23 -9.61
C LEU A 329 15.59 -29.74 -9.89
N LYS A 330 14.66 -30.54 -9.36
CA LYS A 330 14.60 -31.99 -9.48
C LYS A 330 13.15 -32.48 -9.49
N ASP A 331 12.94 -33.71 -9.93
CA ASP A 331 11.63 -34.36 -9.87
C ASP A 331 11.16 -34.53 -8.42
N CYS A 332 9.84 -34.57 -8.24
CA CYS A 332 9.23 -34.84 -6.95
C CYS A 332 9.51 -36.29 -6.55
N SER A 333 9.81 -36.51 -5.27
CA SER A 333 10.07 -37.85 -4.71
C SER A 333 9.13 -38.22 -3.56
N VAL A 334 8.46 -37.25 -2.95
CA VAL A 334 7.59 -37.48 -1.79
C VAL A 334 6.38 -38.32 -2.22
N ASN A 335 6.14 -39.44 -1.53
CA ASN A 335 5.01 -40.37 -1.74
C ASN A 335 4.92 -41.00 -3.15
N GLY A 336 5.99 -40.94 -3.94
CA GLY A 336 6.06 -41.60 -5.24
C GLY A 336 6.50 -43.05 -5.11
N THR A 337 6.21 -43.85 -6.14
CA THR A 337 6.79 -45.18 -6.26
C THR A 337 8.19 -45.04 -6.85
N GLU A 338 9.21 -45.40 -6.07
CA GLU A 338 10.61 -45.34 -6.50
C GLU A 338 10.90 -46.40 -7.56
N VAL A 339 11.55 -45.97 -8.63
CA VAL A 339 12.12 -46.83 -9.66
C VAL A 339 13.58 -46.43 -9.82
N SER A 340 14.46 -47.43 -9.80
CA SER A 340 15.90 -47.24 -10.04
C SER A 340 16.34 -48.21 -11.12
N ASP A 341 16.92 -47.66 -12.19
CA ASP A 341 17.48 -48.41 -13.31
C ASP A 341 18.87 -47.87 -13.68
N GLU A 342 19.38 -48.26 -14.86
CA GLU A 342 20.70 -47.84 -15.34
C GLU A 342 20.78 -46.34 -15.69
N ILE A 343 19.63 -45.68 -15.87
CA ILE A 343 19.52 -44.25 -16.25
C ILE A 343 19.45 -43.37 -14.99
N GLY A 344 18.86 -43.88 -13.90
CA GLY A 344 18.90 -43.25 -12.58
C GLY A 344 17.72 -43.62 -11.68
N THR A 345 17.50 -42.83 -10.63
CA THR A 345 16.35 -42.97 -9.73
C THR A 345 15.30 -41.92 -10.05
N TYR A 346 14.08 -42.35 -10.32
CA TYR A 346 12.90 -41.50 -10.51
C TYR A 346 11.69 -42.07 -9.78
N TYR A 347 10.65 -41.25 -9.69
CA TYR A 347 9.42 -41.60 -8.97
C TYR A 347 8.22 -41.40 -9.89
N TRP A 348 7.30 -42.35 -9.87
CA TRP A 348 6.04 -42.22 -10.59
C TRP A 348 4.84 -42.23 -9.65
N TYR A 349 3.77 -41.63 -10.15
CA TYR A 349 2.56 -41.32 -9.40
C TYR A 349 1.34 -41.76 -10.19
N SER A 350 0.27 -42.13 -9.50
CA SER A 350 -1.06 -42.09 -10.13
C SER A 350 -1.52 -40.63 -10.22
N TRP A 351 -2.31 -40.32 -11.24
CA TRP A 351 -2.76 -38.96 -11.48
C TRP A 351 -3.88 -38.55 -10.52
N GLY A 352 -4.85 -39.44 -10.31
CA GLY A 352 -6.02 -39.22 -9.44
C GLY A 352 -7.37 -39.47 -10.14
N PRO A 353 -8.50 -39.22 -9.46
CA PRO A 353 -9.85 -39.35 -10.02
C PRO A 353 -10.21 -38.16 -10.93
N SER A 354 -11.40 -38.16 -11.53
CA SER A 354 -11.85 -37.06 -12.41
C SER A 354 -12.95 -36.17 -11.81
N ALA A 355 -13.04 -36.10 -10.49
CA ALA A 355 -14.10 -35.36 -9.83
C ALA A 355 -13.99 -33.84 -10.03
N ALA A 356 -12.76 -33.32 -10.17
CA ALA A 356 -12.52 -31.88 -10.38
C ALA A 356 -12.58 -31.46 -11.86
N ALA A 357 -12.89 -30.18 -12.08
CA ALA A 357 -12.80 -29.53 -13.39
C ALA A 357 -11.36 -29.06 -13.63
N LEU A 358 -10.59 -29.87 -14.34
CA LEU A 358 -9.14 -29.70 -14.54
C LEU A 358 -8.82 -29.41 -16.00
N ASN A 359 -9.56 -28.49 -16.62
CA ASN A 359 -9.59 -28.29 -18.07
C ASN A 359 -8.68 -27.16 -18.58
N SER A 360 -7.97 -26.46 -17.69
CA SER A 360 -7.04 -25.42 -18.14
C SER A 360 -5.83 -26.07 -18.84
N ILE A 361 -5.57 -25.65 -20.08
CA ILE A 361 -4.43 -26.12 -20.87
C ILE A 361 -3.14 -25.36 -20.56
N SER A 362 -3.26 -24.15 -19.99
CA SER A 362 -2.14 -23.20 -19.82
C SER A 362 -1.99 -22.64 -18.40
N ASP A 363 -2.86 -23.03 -17.47
CA ASP A 363 -2.82 -22.58 -16.07
C ASP A 363 -2.94 -23.77 -15.12
N GLY A 364 -1.81 -24.41 -14.85
CA GLY A 364 -1.73 -25.56 -13.95
C GLY A 364 -1.97 -25.18 -12.49
N LYS A 365 -1.79 -23.91 -12.14
CA LYS A 365 -2.07 -23.40 -10.80
C LYS A 365 -3.57 -23.44 -10.56
N ALA A 366 -4.39 -22.94 -11.49
CA ALA A 366 -5.85 -23.03 -11.39
C ALA A 366 -6.33 -24.49 -11.28
N ASN A 367 -5.76 -25.41 -12.07
CA ASN A 367 -6.08 -26.84 -11.97
C ASN A 367 -5.70 -27.41 -10.59
N THR A 368 -4.51 -27.08 -10.08
CA THR A 368 -4.03 -27.59 -8.78
C THR A 368 -4.84 -27.04 -7.61
N GLU A 369 -5.24 -25.76 -7.65
CA GLU A 369 -6.14 -25.16 -6.66
C GLU A 369 -7.49 -25.89 -6.59
N ALA A 370 -8.03 -26.32 -7.74
CA ALA A 370 -9.32 -27.02 -7.79
C ALA A 370 -9.32 -28.36 -7.04
N VAL A 371 -8.15 -28.95 -6.76
CA VAL A 371 -8.01 -30.20 -5.99
C VAL A 371 -7.28 -30.02 -4.66
N ARG A 372 -6.82 -28.81 -4.31
CA ARG A 372 -5.99 -28.57 -3.11
C ARG A 372 -6.63 -29.12 -1.83
N GLY A 373 -7.94 -28.93 -1.65
CA GLY A 373 -8.68 -29.43 -0.48
C GLY A 373 -8.85 -30.96 -0.42
N ASN A 374 -8.66 -31.66 -1.54
CA ASN A 374 -8.77 -33.12 -1.66
C ASN A 374 -7.47 -33.74 -2.22
N SER A 375 -6.32 -33.11 -1.98
CA SER A 375 -5.05 -33.49 -2.61
C SER A 375 -4.62 -34.92 -2.30
N ALA A 376 -5.07 -35.50 -1.18
CA ALA A 376 -4.85 -36.90 -0.82
C ALA A 376 -5.33 -37.89 -1.89
N ASP A 377 -6.38 -37.55 -2.65
CA ASP A 377 -6.92 -38.39 -3.73
C ASP A 377 -6.20 -38.18 -5.07
N TYR A 378 -5.31 -37.18 -5.16
CA TYR A 378 -4.62 -36.78 -6.39
C TYR A 378 -3.10 -36.82 -6.20
N PRO A 379 -2.45 -38.01 -6.23
CA PRO A 379 -1.05 -38.15 -5.81
C PRO A 379 -0.05 -37.31 -6.61
N ALA A 380 -0.22 -37.19 -7.93
CA ALA A 380 0.63 -36.32 -8.74
C ALA A 380 0.55 -34.84 -8.32
N PHE A 381 -0.64 -34.37 -7.95
CA PHE A 381 -0.84 -33.01 -7.45
C PHE A 381 -0.28 -32.85 -6.04
N ALA A 382 -0.50 -33.82 -5.16
CA ALA A 382 0.05 -33.85 -3.81
C ALA A 382 1.58 -33.80 -3.82
N ALA A 383 2.23 -34.49 -4.76
CA ALA A 383 3.67 -34.48 -4.93
C ALA A 383 4.22 -33.07 -5.21
N ALA A 384 3.55 -32.32 -6.11
CA ALA A 384 3.92 -30.93 -6.39
C ALA A 384 3.68 -30.02 -5.17
N LEU A 385 2.56 -30.19 -4.48
CA LEU A 385 2.20 -29.42 -3.28
C LEU A 385 3.16 -29.65 -2.11
N ALA A 386 3.79 -30.83 -2.02
CA ALA A 386 4.74 -31.16 -0.96
C ALA A 386 6.03 -30.32 -1.00
N LEU A 387 6.32 -29.62 -2.11
CA LEU A 387 7.44 -28.67 -2.22
C LEU A 387 7.17 -27.34 -1.50
N GLY A 388 5.94 -27.12 -1.00
CA GLY A 388 5.53 -25.95 -0.26
C GLY A 388 4.64 -24.98 -1.05
N ASP A 389 4.35 -23.84 -0.44
CA ASP A 389 3.41 -22.87 -0.99
C ASP A 389 3.83 -22.32 -2.36
N GLY A 390 2.87 -22.28 -3.29
CA GLY A 390 3.05 -21.75 -4.64
C GLY A 390 3.48 -22.76 -5.69
N TRP A 391 3.89 -23.97 -5.30
CA TRP A 391 4.18 -25.06 -6.24
C TRP A 391 2.90 -25.74 -6.73
N TYR A 392 2.89 -26.13 -8.00
CA TYR A 392 1.76 -26.79 -8.63
C TYR A 392 2.19 -27.73 -9.77
N LEU A 393 1.27 -28.61 -10.17
CA LEU A 393 1.46 -29.52 -11.30
C LEU A 393 1.21 -28.74 -12.61
N PRO A 394 2.20 -28.64 -13.52
CA PRO A 394 2.07 -27.83 -14.74
C PRO A 394 0.89 -28.27 -15.60
N ALA A 395 0.19 -27.34 -16.23
CA ALA A 395 -0.77 -27.66 -17.28
C ALA A 395 -0.04 -28.13 -18.56
N ARG A 396 -0.80 -28.67 -19.52
CA ARG A 396 -0.28 -29.22 -20.78
C ARG A 396 0.75 -28.31 -21.46
N ASP A 397 0.42 -27.04 -21.65
CA ASP A 397 1.26 -26.10 -22.41
C ASP A 397 2.47 -25.64 -21.58
N GLU A 398 2.31 -25.53 -20.25
CA GLU A 398 3.40 -25.22 -19.34
C GLU A 398 4.43 -26.37 -19.27
N LEU A 399 3.95 -27.62 -19.26
CA LEU A 399 4.80 -28.81 -19.28
C LEU A 399 5.53 -28.95 -20.62
N SER A 400 4.83 -28.74 -21.75
CA SER A 400 5.46 -28.74 -23.07
C SER A 400 6.58 -27.69 -23.15
N THR A 401 6.30 -26.47 -22.70
CA THR A 401 7.30 -25.40 -22.66
C THR A 401 8.49 -25.78 -21.78
N LEU A 402 8.27 -26.41 -20.63
CA LEU A 402 9.35 -26.83 -19.75
C LEU A 402 10.28 -27.86 -20.43
N PHE A 403 9.73 -28.81 -21.18
CA PHE A 403 10.51 -29.78 -21.95
C PHE A 403 11.29 -29.13 -23.09
N ASP A 404 10.69 -28.21 -23.83
CA ASP A 404 11.37 -27.44 -24.88
C ASP A 404 12.59 -26.68 -24.30
N MET A 405 12.48 -26.20 -23.06
CA MET A 405 13.53 -25.45 -22.38
C MET A 405 14.56 -26.31 -21.63
N GLN A 406 14.30 -27.59 -21.40
CA GLN A 406 15.10 -28.45 -20.52
C GLN A 406 16.60 -28.41 -20.84
N GLY A 407 16.97 -28.52 -22.11
CA GLY A 407 18.37 -28.50 -22.53
C GLY A 407 19.09 -27.19 -22.16
N GLU A 408 18.41 -26.06 -22.29
CA GLU A 408 18.96 -24.76 -21.89
C GLU A 408 19.12 -24.66 -20.37
N LEU A 409 18.14 -25.15 -19.61
CA LEU A 409 18.17 -25.13 -18.14
C LEU A 409 19.30 -25.99 -17.57
N ILE A 410 19.52 -27.19 -18.14
CA ILE A 410 20.63 -28.08 -17.76
C ILE A 410 21.98 -27.39 -18.01
N ASN A 411 22.14 -26.76 -19.17
CA ASN A 411 23.39 -26.07 -19.54
C ASN A 411 23.74 -24.88 -18.64
N LYS A 412 22.75 -24.29 -17.96
CA LYS A 412 22.96 -23.21 -16.98
C LYS A 412 23.49 -23.71 -15.64
N GLY A 413 23.31 -25.00 -15.34
CA GLY A 413 23.74 -25.65 -14.10
C GLY A 413 22.71 -25.57 -12.97
N GLY A 414 22.70 -26.58 -12.10
CA GLY A 414 21.80 -26.66 -10.94
C GLY A 414 20.41 -27.25 -11.22
N TYR A 415 20.02 -27.41 -12.49
CA TYR A 415 18.81 -28.13 -12.90
C TYR A 415 19.12 -29.58 -13.25
N GLN A 416 18.42 -30.53 -12.62
CA GLN A 416 18.56 -31.96 -12.91
C GLN A 416 17.70 -32.35 -14.09
N GLU A 417 18.27 -33.20 -14.95
CA GLU A 417 17.57 -33.82 -16.06
C GLU A 417 16.28 -34.51 -15.60
N MET A 418 15.26 -34.44 -16.44
CA MET A 418 13.98 -35.11 -16.22
C MET A 418 14.10 -36.54 -16.75
N LEU A 419 14.30 -37.51 -15.85
CA LEU A 419 14.64 -38.90 -16.17
C LEU A 419 13.43 -39.82 -16.39
N GLY A 420 12.23 -39.40 -15.98
CA GLY A 420 11.02 -40.21 -16.10
C GLY A 420 10.64 -40.46 -17.56
N ILE A 421 10.14 -41.65 -17.87
CA ILE A 421 9.68 -42.00 -19.22
C ILE A 421 8.37 -41.31 -19.61
N ALA A 422 7.63 -40.78 -18.63
CA ALA A 422 6.43 -39.99 -18.82
C ALA A 422 6.29 -38.94 -17.71
N TYR A 423 5.67 -37.79 -18.00
CA TYR A 423 5.43 -36.73 -17.02
C TYR A 423 3.99 -36.26 -17.03
N TRP A 424 3.35 -36.26 -15.86
CA TRP A 424 1.98 -35.81 -15.74
C TRP A 424 1.86 -34.30 -15.95
N SER A 425 0.82 -33.90 -16.69
CA SER A 425 0.29 -32.54 -16.62
C SER A 425 -0.97 -32.53 -15.76
N SER A 426 -1.36 -31.37 -15.24
CA SER A 426 -2.62 -31.19 -14.52
C SER A 426 -3.85 -31.13 -15.43
N THR A 427 -3.67 -31.17 -16.74
CA THR A 427 -4.74 -30.93 -17.71
C THR A 427 -5.48 -32.21 -18.09
N LEU A 428 -6.79 -32.15 -17.92
CA LEU A 428 -7.76 -33.14 -18.35
C LEU A 428 -8.53 -32.61 -19.58
N THR A 429 -8.61 -33.43 -20.63
CA THR A 429 -9.33 -33.12 -21.88
C THR A 429 -10.41 -34.14 -22.17
N GLY A 430 -11.22 -33.88 -23.22
CA GLY A 430 -12.28 -34.77 -23.66
C GLY A 430 -13.63 -34.48 -23.01
N SER A 431 -14.63 -35.31 -23.36
CA SER A 431 -16.00 -35.15 -22.85
C SER A 431 -16.16 -35.72 -21.44
N ALA A 432 -17.26 -35.38 -20.76
CA ALA A 432 -17.58 -35.91 -19.43
C ALA A 432 -17.56 -37.46 -19.36
N ARG A 433 -17.81 -38.15 -20.47
CA ARG A 433 -17.83 -39.62 -20.57
C ARG A 433 -16.54 -40.23 -21.10
N ALA A 434 -15.60 -39.41 -21.59
CA ALA A 434 -14.35 -39.85 -22.21
C ALA A 434 -13.19 -38.90 -21.83
N LYS A 435 -13.01 -38.75 -20.52
CA LYS A 435 -11.98 -37.91 -19.92
C LYS A 435 -10.59 -38.52 -20.15
N LYS A 436 -9.67 -37.71 -20.66
CA LYS A 436 -8.29 -38.07 -20.94
C LYS A 436 -7.33 -37.17 -20.16
N ILE A 437 -6.33 -37.78 -19.55
CA ILE A 437 -5.24 -37.09 -18.87
C ILE A 437 -4.17 -36.76 -19.91
N ASN A 438 -3.67 -35.53 -19.92
CA ASN A 438 -2.51 -35.17 -20.73
C ASN A 438 -1.23 -35.45 -19.94
N TYR A 439 -0.23 -35.99 -20.64
CA TYR A 439 1.10 -36.22 -20.10
C TYR A 439 2.12 -35.99 -21.22
N TYR A 440 3.37 -35.72 -20.86
CA TYR A 440 4.46 -35.72 -21.82
C TYR A 440 5.06 -37.12 -21.89
N ASP A 441 5.09 -37.72 -23.06
CA ASP A 441 5.75 -38.99 -23.33
C ASP A 441 7.22 -38.69 -23.67
N ALA A 442 8.13 -39.04 -22.77
CA ALA A 442 9.55 -38.72 -22.94
C ALA A 442 10.23 -39.62 -23.97
N VAL A 443 9.65 -40.79 -24.26
CA VAL A 443 10.16 -41.71 -25.28
C VAL A 443 9.83 -41.19 -26.68
N GLU A 444 8.60 -40.73 -26.87
CA GLU A 444 8.14 -40.15 -28.14
C GLU A 444 8.43 -38.64 -28.26
N ALA A 445 8.95 -38.02 -27.20
CA ALA A 445 9.25 -36.59 -27.09
C ALA A 445 8.05 -35.70 -27.48
N ALA A 446 6.85 -36.04 -26.98
CA ALA A 446 5.63 -35.33 -27.35
C ALA A 446 4.55 -35.37 -26.26
N MET A 447 3.66 -34.37 -26.27
CA MET A 447 2.42 -34.42 -25.47
C MET A 447 1.50 -35.53 -25.97
N ALA A 448 1.10 -36.42 -25.07
CA ALA A 448 0.22 -37.55 -25.29
C ALA A 448 -1.00 -37.51 -24.36
N THR A 449 -1.93 -38.45 -24.57
CA THR A 449 -3.13 -38.57 -23.73
C THR A 449 -3.41 -40.02 -23.36
N VAL A 450 -3.83 -40.26 -22.12
CA VAL A 450 -4.30 -41.57 -21.66
C VAL A 450 -5.71 -41.44 -21.08
N SER A 451 -6.55 -42.45 -21.29
CA SER A 451 -7.86 -42.51 -20.66
C SER A 451 -7.72 -42.62 -19.14
N LEU A 452 -8.58 -41.95 -18.38
CA LEU A 452 -8.54 -41.96 -16.91
C LEU A 452 -8.54 -43.38 -16.32
N SER A 453 -9.34 -44.29 -16.91
CA SER A 453 -9.43 -45.70 -16.51
C SER A 453 -8.17 -46.52 -16.78
N SER A 454 -7.26 -45.98 -17.57
CA SER A 454 -6.02 -46.63 -18.01
C SER A 454 -4.79 -45.89 -17.49
N GLN A 455 -4.94 -44.94 -16.56
CA GLN A 455 -3.80 -44.17 -16.03
C GLN A 455 -2.70 -45.06 -15.43
N SER A 456 -3.04 -46.24 -14.91
CA SER A 456 -2.08 -47.22 -14.37
C SER A 456 -1.14 -47.83 -15.43
N THR A 457 -1.36 -47.56 -16.71
CA THR A 457 -0.48 -47.99 -17.81
C THR A 457 0.64 -46.99 -18.10
N VAL A 458 0.64 -45.84 -17.41
CA VAL A 458 1.62 -44.77 -17.57
C VAL A 458 2.34 -44.57 -16.24
N GLU A 459 3.66 -44.74 -16.25
CA GLU A 459 4.54 -44.46 -15.11
C GLU A 459 4.89 -42.97 -15.08
N GLY A 460 3.89 -42.13 -14.79
CA GLY A 460 4.05 -40.68 -14.87
C GLY A 460 4.76 -40.07 -13.66
N SER A 461 5.91 -39.46 -13.93
CA SER A 461 6.68 -38.63 -13.00
C SER A 461 6.13 -37.21 -12.89
N VAL A 462 6.64 -36.44 -11.92
CA VAL A 462 6.19 -35.07 -11.63
C VAL A 462 7.39 -34.14 -11.49
N ARG A 463 7.43 -33.12 -12.36
CA ARG A 463 8.27 -31.93 -12.20
C ARG A 463 7.35 -30.74 -11.92
N ALA A 464 7.39 -30.23 -10.69
CA ALA A 464 6.54 -29.11 -10.30
C ALA A 464 7.07 -27.78 -10.82
N ILE A 465 6.17 -26.83 -10.99
CA ILE A 465 6.50 -25.44 -11.34
C ILE A 465 5.83 -24.48 -10.36
N ALA A 466 6.32 -23.24 -10.32
CA ALA A 466 5.72 -22.15 -9.55
C ALA A 466 5.73 -20.85 -10.35
N GLN A 467 4.79 -19.94 -10.07
CA GLN A 467 4.77 -18.59 -10.65
C GLN A 467 5.46 -17.60 -9.70
N PHE A 468 6.18 -16.62 -10.24
CA PHE A 468 6.70 -15.50 -9.48
C PHE A 468 6.24 -14.16 -10.06
N GLU A 469 6.11 -13.18 -9.16
CA GLU A 469 5.85 -11.78 -9.48
C GLU A 469 6.57 -10.93 -8.43
N ILE A 470 7.47 -10.05 -8.89
CA ILE A 470 8.18 -9.11 -8.02
C ILE A 470 7.27 -7.90 -7.81
N LYS A 471 6.43 -7.96 -6.77
CA LYS A 471 5.47 -6.89 -6.45
C LYS A 471 6.08 -5.61 -5.93
#